data_AF-A0A8J4RN43-F1
#
_entry.id   AF-A0A8J4RN43-F1
#
_cell.length_a   1.000
_cell.length_b   1.000
_cell.length_c   1.000
_cell.angle_alpha   90.00
_cell.angle_beta   90.00
_cell.angle_gamma   90.00
#
_symmetry.space_group_name_H-M   'P 1'
#
loop_
_entity.id
_entity.type
_entity.pdbx_description
1 polymer ?
#
loop_
_entity_poly.entity_id
_entity_poly.type
_entity_poly.pdbx_seq_one_letter_code
_entity_poly.pdbx_strand_id
1 'polypeptide(L)'
;GIVRGKLDQLRRCFEVQFAAGRDLRPGQLGSMIQTLSNWLATSDNLLISIQEKIKWADSMSELDKKHRKEVEDRVEDVKKSISLKADIDFRGHEEIYSEPGGVMDYEEDRSRPKRRRHPIG
;
A
#
# COMPACT_ATOMS: atom_id res chain seq x y z
N GLY A 1 -16.31 -27.30 45.70
CA GLY A 1 -15.93 -26.36 46.79
C GLY A 1 -16.45 -24.97 46.45
N ILE A 2 -16.56 -24.08 47.45
CA ILE A 2 -17.12 -22.71 47.30
C ILE A 2 -16.23 -21.83 46.41
N VAL A 3 -14.93 -22.14 46.33
CA VAL A 3 -13.96 -21.46 45.47
C VAL A 3 -13.22 -22.46 44.59
N ARG A 4 -12.83 -22.01 43.40
CA ARG A 4 -11.97 -22.72 42.45
C ARG A 4 -10.84 -21.78 42.04
N GLY A 5 -9.62 -22.30 42.00
CA GLY A 5 -8.44 -21.48 41.77
C GLY A 5 -7.14 -22.28 41.86
N LYS A 6 -6.01 -21.56 41.83
CA LYS A 6 -4.66 -22.14 41.97
C LYS A 6 -3.94 -21.48 43.14
N LEU A 7 -3.17 -22.28 43.88
CA LEU A 7 -2.31 -21.76 44.95
C LEU A 7 -0.96 -21.38 44.36
N ASP A 8 -0.61 -20.10 44.44
CA ASP A 8 0.74 -19.62 44.17
C ASP A 8 1.53 -19.59 45.48
N GLN A 9 2.39 -20.60 45.65
CA GLN A 9 3.21 -20.77 46.85
C GLN A 9 4.31 -19.71 46.98
N LEU A 10 4.85 -19.23 45.86
CA LEU A 10 5.90 -18.22 45.86
C LEU A 10 5.33 -16.90 46.38
N ARG A 11 4.15 -16.52 45.87
CA ARG A 11 3.45 -15.30 46.26
C ARG A 11 2.61 -15.46 47.53
N ARG A 12 2.54 -16.67 48.07
CA ARG A 12 1.74 -17.04 49.26
C ARG A 12 0.28 -16.62 49.14
N CYS A 13 -0.29 -16.75 47.94
CA CYS A 13 -1.67 -16.34 47.66
C CYS A 13 -2.43 -17.39 46.86
N PHE A 14 -3.76 -17.38 47.00
CA PHE A 14 -4.65 -18.24 46.23
C PHE A 14 -5.36 -17.43 45.14
N GLU A 15 -5.09 -17.74 43.89
CA GLU A 15 -5.68 -17.10 42.72
C GLU A 15 -7.05 -17.72 42.43
N VAL A 16 -8.11 -17.00 42.83
CA VAL A 16 -9.49 -17.42 42.64
C VAL A 16 -9.92 -17.17 41.19
N GLN A 17 -10.33 -18.23 40.49
CA GLN A 17 -10.93 -18.16 39.15
C GLN A 17 -12.45 -18.08 39.22
N PHE A 18 -13.03 -18.74 40.21
CA PHE A 18 -14.48 -18.76 40.44
C PHE A 18 -14.78 -18.86 41.93
N ALA A 19 -15.82 -18.16 42.36
CA ALA A 19 -16.39 -18.28 43.69
C ALA A 19 -17.92 -18.30 43.60
N ALA A 20 -18.55 -19.19 44.35
CA ALA A 20 -19.99 -19.19 44.52
C ALA A 20 -20.40 -18.11 45.54
N GLY A 21 -21.45 -17.34 45.21
CA GLY A 21 -22.08 -16.43 46.15
C GLY A 21 -22.75 -17.23 47.28
N ARG A 22 -22.51 -16.83 48.53
CA ARG A 22 -23.02 -17.57 49.70
C ARG A 22 -24.16 -16.84 50.41
N ASP A 23 -23.95 -15.58 50.76
CA ASP A 23 -24.90 -14.79 51.55
C ASP A 23 -25.05 -13.40 50.94
N LEU A 24 -26.29 -12.92 50.79
CA LEU A 24 -26.59 -11.53 50.44
C LEU A 24 -27.05 -10.79 51.70
N ARG A 25 -26.30 -9.77 52.13
CA ARG A 25 -26.71 -8.95 53.27
C ARG A 25 -27.73 -7.89 52.83
N PRO A 26 -28.67 -7.48 53.69
CA PRO A 26 -29.56 -6.37 53.41
C PRO A 26 -28.77 -5.12 52.97
N GLY A 27 -29.24 -4.45 51.91
CA GLY A 27 -28.59 -3.26 51.34
C GLY A 27 -27.51 -3.53 50.28
N GLN A 28 -27.04 -4.77 50.09
CA GLN A 28 -25.98 -5.06 49.10
C GLN A 28 -26.49 -5.16 47.65
N LEU A 29 -27.77 -5.47 47.44
CA LEU A 29 -28.34 -5.67 46.10
C LEU A 29 -28.16 -4.44 45.21
N GLY A 30 -28.39 -3.23 45.74
CA GLY A 30 -28.21 -1.99 44.98
C GLY A 30 -26.77 -1.81 44.50
N SER A 31 -25.78 -2.10 45.37
CA SER A 31 -24.36 -2.02 44.99
C SER A 31 -23.96 -3.05 43.93
N MET A 32 -24.55 -4.25 43.98
CA MET A 32 -24.33 -5.28 42.95
C MET A 32 -24.89 -4.84 41.61
N ILE A 33 -26.13 -4.33 41.59
CA ILE A 33 -26.74 -3.78 40.37
C ILE A 33 -25.86 -2.67 39.80
N GLN A 34 -25.45 -1.69 40.63
CA GLN A 34 -24.61 -0.59 40.18
C GLN A 34 -23.27 -1.07 39.60
N THR A 35 -22.64 -2.06 40.24
CA THR A 35 -21.38 -2.63 39.76
C THR A 35 -21.54 -3.27 38.38
N LEU A 36 -22.60 -4.05 38.18
CA LEU A 36 -22.89 -4.67 36.88
C LEU A 36 -23.26 -3.62 35.82
N SER A 37 -24.06 -2.62 36.17
CA SER A 37 -24.42 -1.52 35.27
C SER A 37 -23.20 -0.72 34.82
N ASN A 38 -22.29 -0.40 35.75
CA ASN A 38 -21.05 0.30 35.42
C ASN A 38 -20.15 -0.55 34.51
N TRP A 39 -20.05 -1.85 34.78
CA TRP A 39 -19.25 -2.75 33.96
C TRP A 39 -19.81 -2.88 32.54
N LEU A 40 -21.14 -2.99 32.41
CA LEU A 40 -21.82 -3.00 31.12
C LEU A 40 -21.57 -1.71 30.35
N ALA A 41 -21.84 -0.55 30.97
CA ALA A 41 -21.65 0.75 30.33
C ALA A 41 -20.19 0.97 29.88
N THR A 42 -19.22 0.56 30.69
CA THR A 42 -17.80 0.64 30.33
C THR A 42 -17.46 -0.24 29.13
N SER A 43 -18.02 -1.45 29.09
CA SER A 43 -17.80 -2.39 27.99
C SER A 43 -18.45 -1.91 26.68
N ASP A 44 -19.66 -1.38 26.75
CA ASP A 44 -20.36 -0.81 25.60
C ASP A 44 -19.60 0.40 25.02
N ASN A 45 -19.12 1.31 25.88
CA ASN A 45 -18.32 2.45 25.46
C ASN A 45 -17.00 2.03 24.77
N LEU A 46 -16.36 0.98 25.28
CA LEU A 46 -15.15 0.42 24.67
C LEU A 46 -15.46 -0.16 23.28
N LEU A 47 -16.58 -0.87 23.13
CA LEU A 47 -17.01 -1.40 21.84
C LEU A 47 -17.32 -0.29 20.83
N ILE A 48 -18.03 0.75 21.25
CA ILE A 48 -18.31 1.94 20.42
C ILE A 48 -17.00 2.57 19.96
N SER A 49 -16.06 2.78 20.89
CA SER A 49 -14.75 3.37 20.57
C SER A 49 -13.99 2.54 19.53
N ILE A 50 -14.01 1.21 19.65
CA ILE A 50 -13.39 0.32 18.65
C ILE A 50 -14.07 0.47 17.29
N GLN A 51 -15.41 0.48 17.24
CA GLN A 51 -16.15 0.65 15.99
C GLN A 51 -15.86 1.99 15.31
N GLU A 52 -15.75 3.07 16.08
CA GLU A 52 -15.36 4.38 15.56
C GLU A 52 -13.94 4.37 14.97
N LYS A 53 -13.00 3.70 15.63
CA LYS A 53 -11.63 3.54 15.12
C LYS A 53 -11.58 2.74 13.82
N ILE A 54 -12.39 1.70 13.70
CA ILE A 54 -12.53 0.93 12.45
C ILE A 54 -13.06 1.83 11.33
N LYS A 55 -14.20 2.51 11.56
CA LYS A 55 -14.78 3.42 10.56
C LYS A 55 -13.81 4.51 10.13
N TRP A 56 -13.06 5.08 11.07
CA TRP A 56 -12.04 6.07 10.78
C TRP A 56 -10.92 5.50 9.91
N ALA A 57 -10.41 4.31 10.25
CA ALA A 57 -9.36 3.65 9.47
C ALA A 57 -9.82 3.33 8.05
N ASP A 58 -11.04 2.79 7.89
CA ASP A 58 -11.64 2.51 6.57
C ASP A 58 -11.77 3.79 5.74
N SER A 59 -12.31 4.85 6.34
CA SER A 59 -12.50 6.14 5.65
C SER A 59 -11.16 6.74 5.21
N MET A 60 -10.15 6.70 6.08
CA MET A 60 -8.81 7.21 5.76
C MET A 60 -8.14 6.38 4.66
N SER A 61 -8.29 5.05 4.71
CA SER A 61 -7.81 4.14 3.67
C SER A 61 -8.41 4.46 2.30
N GLU A 62 -9.73 4.68 2.24
CA GLU A 62 -10.38 4.99 0.96
C GLU A 62 -9.97 6.36 0.41
N LEU A 63 -9.82 7.37 1.28
CA LEU A 63 -9.30 8.67 0.88
C LEU A 63 -7.86 8.58 0.34
N ASP A 64 -6.99 7.84 1.03
CA ASP A 64 -5.61 7.64 0.60
C ASP A 64 -5.52 6.90 -0.74
N LYS A 65 -6.28 5.81 -0.90
CA LYS A 65 -6.37 5.07 -2.18
C LYS A 65 -6.83 5.97 -3.31
N LYS A 66 -7.86 6.79 -3.08
CA LYS A 66 -8.37 7.73 -4.09
C LYS A 66 -7.30 8.75 -4.47
N HIS A 67 -6.65 9.36 -3.48
CA HIS A 67 -5.59 10.34 -3.72
C HIS A 67 -4.42 9.73 -4.50
N ARG A 68 -3.98 8.52 -4.11
CA ARG A 68 -2.91 7.80 -4.80
C ARG A 68 -3.25 7.53 -6.25
N LYS A 69 -4.47 7.06 -6.53
CA LYS A 69 -4.95 6.84 -7.89
C LYS A 69 -4.96 8.13 -8.72
N GLU A 70 -5.48 9.23 -8.18
CA GLU A 70 -5.49 10.53 -8.87
C GLU A 70 -4.08 11.01 -9.24
N VAL A 71 -3.09 10.75 -8.36
CA VAL A 71 -1.69 11.07 -8.64
C VAL A 71 -1.12 10.16 -9.73
N GLU A 72 -1.36 8.85 -9.66
CA GLU A 72 -0.94 7.87 -10.67
C GLU A 72 -1.50 8.23 -12.06
N ASP A 73 -2.80 8.52 -12.17
CA ASP A 73 -3.47 8.89 -13.42
C ASP A 73 -2.83 10.16 -14.03
N ARG A 74 -2.56 11.19 -13.21
CA ARG A 74 -1.89 12.42 -13.67
C ARG A 74 -0.47 12.18 -14.16
N VAL A 75 0.28 11.31 -13.48
CA VAL A 75 1.63 10.94 -13.92
C VAL A 75 1.57 10.24 -15.27
N GLU A 76 0.58 9.39 -15.48
CA GLU A 76 0.39 8.67 -16.73
C GLU A 76 -0.02 9.60 -17.89
N ASP A 77 -0.90 10.56 -17.64
CA ASP A 77 -1.27 11.59 -18.61
C ASP A 77 -0.08 12.46 -19.01
N VAL A 78 0.75 12.88 -18.03
CA VAL A 78 1.98 13.63 -18.30
C VAL A 78 2.93 12.79 -19.15
N LYS A 79 3.15 11.51 -18.82
CA LYS A 79 4.00 10.61 -19.62
C LYS A 79 3.51 10.47 -21.06
N LYS A 80 2.20 10.27 -21.26
CA LYS A 80 1.59 10.19 -22.59
C LYS A 80 1.79 11.48 -23.38
N SER A 81 1.57 12.63 -22.74
CA SER A 81 1.75 13.94 -23.40
C SER A 81 3.21 14.19 -23.84
N ILE A 82 4.18 13.78 -23.01
CA ILE A 82 5.60 13.88 -23.34
C ILE A 82 5.96 12.92 -24.48
N SER A 83 5.46 11.67 -24.45
CA SER A 83 5.69 10.69 -25.52
C SER A 83 5.14 11.18 -26.86
N LEU A 84 3.89 11.67 -26.87
CA LEU A 84 3.28 12.22 -28.09
C LEU A 84 4.07 13.41 -28.64
N LYS A 85 4.55 14.30 -27.77
CA LYS A 85 5.38 15.42 -28.20
C LYS A 85 6.72 14.96 -28.78
N ALA A 86 7.37 13.99 -28.14
CA ALA A 86 8.62 13.41 -28.63
C ALA A 86 8.44 12.72 -30.00
N ASP A 87 7.32 12.02 -30.22
CA ASP A 87 7.02 11.38 -31.50
C ASP A 87 6.80 12.40 -32.64
N ILE A 88 6.14 13.53 -32.34
CA ILE A 88 5.95 14.64 -33.30
C ILE A 88 7.28 15.30 -33.64
N ASP A 89 8.12 15.57 -32.63
CA ASP A 89 9.43 16.18 -32.82
C ASP A 89 10.37 15.26 -33.64
N PHE A 90 10.27 13.93 -33.48
CA PHE A 90 11.05 12.97 -34.27
C PHE A 90 10.59 12.90 -35.74
N ARG A 91 9.28 12.87 -36.00
CA ARG A 91 8.72 12.90 -37.37
C ARG A 91 8.97 14.22 -38.09
N GLY A 92 8.87 15.36 -37.39
CA GLY A 92 9.13 16.68 -37.97
C GLY A 92 10.59 16.88 -38.40
N HIS A 93 11.52 16.12 -37.83
CA HIS A 93 12.93 16.17 -38.22
C HIS A 93 13.25 15.30 -39.45
N GLU A 94 12.42 14.30 -39.76
CA GLU A 94 12.62 13.39 -40.90
C GLU A 94 12.23 14.04 -42.25
N GLU A 95 11.36 15.07 -42.24
CA GLU A 95 10.90 15.76 -43.46
C GLU A 95 11.84 16.87 -43.98
N ILE A 96 12.89 17.25 -43.24
CA ILE A 96 13.81 18.34 -43.65
C ILE A 96 14.93 17.86 -44.60
N TYR A 97 15.19 16.55 -44.70
CA TYR A 97 16.27 15.97 -45.52
C TYR A 97 15.81 15.16 -46.74
N SER A 98 14.62 15.42 -47.27
CA SER A 98 14.28 14.91 -48.62
C SER A 98 14.74 15.90 -49.69
N GLU A 99 16.03 15.84 -50.04
CA GLU A 99 16.63 16.55 -51.16
C GLU A 99 16.13 15.94 -52.50
N PRO A 100 15.48 16.71 -53.39
CA PRO A 100 15.04 16.20 -54.68
C PRO A 100 16.07 16.54 -55.75
N GLY A 101 16.86 15.57 -56.22
CA GLY A 101 17.59 15.74 -57.48
C GLY A 101 18.81 14.84 -57.72
N GLY A 102 18.76 14.09 -58.81
CA GLY A 102 19.97 13.70 -59.55
C GLY A 102 20.22 12.20 -59.62
N VAL A 103 19.68 11.57 -60.66
CA VAL A 103 20.13 10.26 -61.15
C VAL A 103 21.55 10.44 -61.66
N MET A 104 22.56 10.04 -60.89
CA MET A 104 23.93 9.93 -61.39
C MET A 104 24.17 8.49 -61.84
N ASP A 105 24.11 8.29 -63.14
CA ASP A 105 24.61 7.11 -63.82
C ASP A 105 26.14 7.22 -63.92
N TYR A 106 26.87 6.30 -63.30
CA TYR A 106 28.32 6.24 -63.39
C TYR A 106 28.68 5.03 -64.24
N GLU A 107 28.85 5.25 -65.54
CA GLU A 107 29.52 4.28 -66.39
C GLU A 107 30.98 4.09 -65.97
N GLU A 108 31.39 2.83 -66.10
CA GLU A 108 32.61 2.22 -65.64
C GLU A 108 33.84 2.57 -66.50
N ASP A 109 35.02 2.39 -65.89
CA ASP A 109 36.28 1.95 -66.52
C ASP A 109 37.41 2.98 -66.74
N ARG A 110 38.50 2.82 -65.97
CA ARG A 110 39.85 2.49 -66.49
C ARG A 110 40.91 2.32 -65.39
N SER A 111 41.29 1.06 -65.16
CA SER A 111 42.70 0.56 -65.17
C SER A 111 43.79 1.11 -64.21
N ARG A 112 44.01 0.40 -63.07
CA ARG A 112 45.23 -0.35 -62.56
C ARG A 112 46.64 0.35 -62.55
N PRO A 113 47.57 0.16 -61.54
CA PRO A 113 48.04 -1.18 -61.13
C PRO A 113 48.56 -1.54 -59.71
N LYS A 114 48.62 -2.89 -59.53
CA LYS A 114 48.96 -3.77 -58.40
C LYS A 114 50.37 -3.62 -57.79
N ARG A 115 50.48 -3.90 -56.47
CA ARG A 115 51.36 -4.88 -55.74
C ARG A 115 51.52 -4.42 -54.27
N ARG A 116 51.61 -5.23 -53.20
CA ARG A 116 51.80 -6.67 -52.99
C ARG A 116 51.45 -7.03 -51.52
N ARG A 117 51.07 -8.29 -51.30
CA ARG A 117 50.62 -9.04 -50.11
C ARG A 117 51.65 -9.05 -48.92
N HIS A 118 51.33 -9.44 -47.67
CA HIS A 118 50.86 -10.76 -47.19
C HIS A 118 50.36 -10.78 -45.72
N PRO A 119 49.62 -11.84 -45.30
CA PRO A 119 49.02 -12.03 -43.96
C PRO A 119 49.94 -12.87 -43.06
N ILE A 120 49.51 -13.12 -41.81
CA ILE A 120 49.73 -14.28 -40.91
C ILE A 120 49.20 -13.79 -39.55
N GLY A 121 48.39 -14.48 -38.75
CA GLY A 121 48.01 -15.88 -38.64
C GLY A 121 47.62 -16.05 -37.17
#